data_AF-A0A167T165-F1
#
_entry.id   AF-A0A167T165-F1
#
_cell.length_a   1.000
_cell.length_b   1.000
_cell.length_c   1.000
_cell.angle_alpha   90.00
_cell.angle_beta   90.00
_cell.angle_gamma   90.00
#
_symmetry.space_group_name_H-M   'P 1'
#
loop_
_entity.id
_entity.type
_entity.pdbx_description
1 polymer ?
#
loop_
_entity_poly.entity_id
_entity_poly.type
_entity_poly.pdbx_seq_one_letter_code
_entity_poly.pdbx_strand_id
1 'polypeptide(L)'
;MDSPNSSPDQEKQGEQQPSELLILSDKDNNGEPSDHVPPLTSTSRHEEETRHTLATEPFQPTLKVLADLKRDDPKFAFLVTRLVGLYRRLWESCVSKHIDGQKLQQSNQILREAGTHLRKERDGLQLHHKKQVARLRFFEQALESSRERLISLHDDWNYPSNQNWQGCQTLQEKSKELPIPGCPVLYRQHRNTTSGDAVQGKLHRMQSRVYIPEAFNKKGTK
;
A
#
# COMPACT_ATOMS: atom_id res chain seq x y z
N MET A 1 43.75 24.12 27.91
CA MET A 1 43.03 22.92 28.36
C MET A 1 42.06 22.51 27.25
N ASP A 2 42.51 22.01 26.10
CA ASP A 2 43.39 20.84 25.86
C ASP A 2 42.74 19.52 26.29
N SER A 3 42.37 18.73 25.29
CA SER A 3 42.13 17.28 25.36
C SER A 3 43.47 16.54 25.61
N PRO A 4 43.58 15.18 25.78
CA PRO A 4 43.28 14.25 24.67
C PRO A 4 42.97 12.76 25.01
N ASN A 5 42.69 11.97 23.96
CA ASN A 5 42.97 10.52 23.79
C ASN A 5 42.20 9.49 24.66
N SER A 6 42.04 8.22 24.27
CA SER A 6 42.50 7.53 23.04
C SER A 6 41.57 6.38 22.60
N SER A 7 41.61 6.04 21.31
CA SER A 7 41.47 4.65 20.81
C SER A 7 42.90 4.08 20.55
N PRO A 8 43.10 2.77 20.35
CA PRO A 8 43.17 2.27 18.95
C PRO A 8 42.84 0.75 18.76
N ASP A 9 42.99 0.28 17.51
CA ASP A 9 43.42 -1.08 17.07
C ASP A 9 42.52 -2.34 17.32
N GLN A 10 42.49 -3.37 16.47
CA GLN A 10 43.02 -3.57 15.10
C GLN A 10 42.27 -4.68 14.33
N GLU A 11 42.54 -4.76 13.01
CA GLU A 11 42.46 -5.88 12.02
C GLU A 11 41.89 -7.28 12.45
N LYS A 12 41.22 -8.09 11.60
CA LYS A 12 41.76 -8.63 10.33
C LYS A 12 40.72 -9.03 9.25
N GLN A 13 41.28 -9.37 8.09
CA GLN A 13 40.70 -9.49 6.76
C GLN A 13 40.45 -10.94 6.31
N GLY A 14 39.50 -11.12 5.40
CA GLY A 14 39.26 -12.32 4.59
C GLY A 14 37.84 -12.89 4.76
N GLU A 15 37.17 -13.45 3.75
CA GLU A 15 37.25 -13.42 2.29
C GLU A 15 36.06 -14.32 1.80
N GLN A 16 35.73 -14.27 0.51
CA GLN A 16 34.93 -15.28 -0.23
C GLN A 16 33.41 -15.45 0.06
N GLN A 17 32.62 -14.96 -0.90
CA GLN A 17 31.33 -15.48 -1.41
C GLN A 17 31.53 -16.81 -2.20
N PRO A 18 30.53 -17.49 -2.82
CA PRO A 18 29.12 -17.15 -3.10
C PRO A 18 28.09 -18.30 -2.85
N SER A 19 26.86 -18.17 -3.41
CA SER A 19 25.99 -19.28 -3.89
C SER A 19 25.38 -20.25 -2.84
N GLU A 20 24.36 -21.09 -3.08
CA GLU A 20 23.24 -21.20 -4.06
C GLU A 20 22.21 -22.21 -3.46
N LEU A 21 20.97 -22.41 -3.94
CA LEU A 21 20.16 -21.84 -5.03
C LEU A 21 18.85 -21.29 -4.36
N LEU A 22 17.59 -21.28 -4.86
CA LEU A 22 16.92 -21.73 -6.08
C LEU A 22 15.75 -20.78 -6.40
N ILE A 23 15.47 -20.53 -7.68
CA ILE A 23 14.20 -19.96 -8.17
C ILE A 23 13.66 -20.89 -9.27
N LEU A 24 12.38 -21.25 -9.21
CA LEU A 24 11.73 -22.10 -10.21
C LEU A 24 10.32 -21.59 -10.53
N SER A 25 10.17 -20.94 -11.70
CA SER A 25 9.02 -21.11 -12.60
C SER A 25 9.33 -20.46 -13.95
N ASP A 26 9.50 -21.33 -14.94
CA ASP A 26 9.00 -21.20 -16.32
C ASP A 26 9.30 -19.90 -17.11
N LYS A 27 10.31 -20.02 -17.96
CA LYS A 27 10.56 -19.15 -19.11
C LYS A 27 9.93 -19.78 -20.35
N ASP A 28 9.02 -19.06 -21.01
CA ASP A 28 9.03 -18.83 -22.47
C ASP A 28 7.70 -18.18 -22.95
N ASN A 29 7.77 -16.96 -23.51
CA ASN A 29 7.42 -16.63 -24.90
C ASN A 29 7.16 -15.12 -25.12
N ASN A 30 7.95 -14.53 -26.04
CA ASN A 30 7.66 -13.38 -26.91
C ASN A 30 7.03 -12.09 -26.33
N GLY A 31 7.82 -11.00 -26.31
CA GLY A 31 7.29 -9.63 -26.39
C GLY A 31 8.11 -8.57 -25.66
N GLU A 32 9.06 -7.93 -26.35
CA GLU A 32 9.44 -6.55 -26.00
C GLU A 32 8.22 -5.62 -26.20
N PRO A 33 8.10 -4.54 -25.42
CA PRO A 33 9.04 -3.42 -25.49
C PRO A 33 10.19 -3.52 -24.49
N SER A 34 11.40 -3.21 -24.96
CA SER A 34 12.51 -2.80 -24.11
C SER A 34 12.10 -1.66 -23.18
N ASP A 35 12.73 -1.60 -21.99
CA ASP A 35 12.83 -0.37 -21.20
C ASP A 35 13.74 0.64 -21.92
N HIS A 36 13.27 1.14 -23.06
CA HIS A 36 13.83 2.29 -23.75
C HIS A 36 13.49 3.56 -22.97
N VAL A 37 14.11 3.71 -21.80
CA VAL A 37 14.44 5.02 -21.24
C VAL A 37 15.20 5.76 -22.34
N PRO A 38 14.64 6.82 -22.96
CA PRO A 38 15.31 7.48 -24.06
C PRO A 38 16.64 8.06 -23.54
N PRO A 39 17.77 7.88 -24.25
CA PRO A 39 19.04 8.43 -23.79
C PRO A 39 18.88 9.93 -23.54
N LEU A 40 19.07 10.37 -22.29
CA LEU A 40 18.80 11.75 -21.87
C LEU A 40 19.64 12.78 -22.66
N THR A 41 20.77 12.31 -23.22
CA THR A 41 21.66 13.00 -24.15
C THR A 41 21.06 13.28 -25.53
N SER A 42 20.09 12.50 -25.99
CA SER A 42 19.39 12.74 -27.26
C SER A 42 18.46 13.94 -27.17
N THR A 43 17.71 14.03 -26.07
CA THR A 43 16.75 15.13 -25.81
C THR A 43 17.46 16.48 -25.70
N SER A 44 18.58 16.55 -24.97
CA SER A 44 19.32 17.81 -24.78
C SER A 44 19.92 18.34 -26.09
N ARG A 45 20.41 17.46 -26.98
CA ARG A 45 20.96 17.85 -28.28
C ARG A 45 19.90 18.41 -29.23
N HIS A 46 18.77 17.71 -29.38
CA HIS A 46 17.64 18.17 -30.19
C HIS A 46 17.07 19.50 -29.65
N GLU A 47 16.97 19.63 -28.33
CA GLU A 47 16.52 20.86 -27.70
C GLU A 47 17.48 22.02 -27.96
N GLU A 48 18.79 21.81 -27.82
CA GLU A 48 19.79 22.85 -28.11
C GLU A 48 19.74 23.30 -29.58
N GLU A 49 19.64 22.35 -30.52
CA GLU A 49 19.43 22.63 -31.94
C GLU A 49 18.12 23.42 -32.18
N THR A 50 17.06 23.12 -31.43
CA THR A 50 15.80 23.89 -31.44
C THR A 50 15.99 25.31 -30.92
N ARG A 51 16.74 25.51 -29.81
CA ARG A 51 17.02 26.85 -29.26
C ARG A 51 17.82 27.69 -30.25
N HIS A 52 18.89 27.11 -30.83
CA HIS A 52 19.75 27.81 -31.81
C HIS A 52 19.00 28.16 -33.10
N THR A 53 18.10 27.29 -33.57
CA THR A 53 17.24 27.57 -34.74
C THR A 53 16.34 28.77 -34.48
N LEU A 54 15.52 28.71 -33.42
CA LEU A 54 14.60 29.80 -33.02
C LEU A 54 15.31 31.10 -32.66
N ALA A 55 16.57 31.02 -32.18
CA ALA A 55 17.38 32.18 -31.87
C ALA A 55 18.04 32.83 -33.11
N THR A 56 18.29 32.07 -34.18
CA THR A 56 19.08 32.53 -35.34
C THR A 56 18.23 32.84 -36.56
N GLU A 57 17.16 32.08 -36.81
CA GLU A 57 16.24 32.25 -37.95
C GLU A 57 15.76 33.70 -38.12
N PRO A 58 15.29 34.43 -37.08
CA PRO A 58 14.78 35.80 -37.24
C PRO A 58 15.83 36.81 -37.72
N PHE A 59 17.11 36.50 -37.62
CA PHE A 59 18.22 37.40 -37.97
C PHE A 59 18.81 37.14 -39.34
N GLN A 60 18.47 36.04 -40.02
CA GLN A 60 19.03 35.72 -41.34
C GLN A 60 18.85 36.87 -42.37
N PRO A 61 17.68 37.55 -42.47
CA PRO A 61 17.53 38.70 -43.38
C PRO A 61 18.42 39.88 -42.96
N THR A 62 18.46 40.20 -41.67
CA THR A 62 19.25 41.31 -41.11
C THR A 62 20.75 41.10 -41.32
N LEU A 63 21.24 39.87 -41.11
CA LEU A 63 22.65 39.51 -41.31
C LEU A 63 23.06 39.59 -42.78
N LYS A 64 22.15 39.31 -43.73
CA LYS A 64 22.37 39.52 -45.16
C LYS A 64 22.50 41.01 -45.49
N VAL A 65 21.53 41.83 -45.09
CA VAL A 65 21.57 43.29 -45.30
C VAL A 65 22.82 43.91 -44.65
N LEU A 66 23.24 43.41 -43.49
CA LEU A 66 24.46 43.84 -42.80
C LEU A 66 25.75 43.51 -43.58
N ALA A 67 25.77 42.41 -44.33
CA ALA A 67 26.91 42.03 -45.17
C ALA A 67 27.05 42.92 -46.41
N ASP A 68 25.93 43.33 -47.01
CA ASP A 68 25.90 44.29 -48.11
C ASP A 68 26.26 45.71 -47.61
N LEU A 69 25.63 46.17 -46.53
CA LEU A 69 25.91 47.47 -45.88
C LEU A 69 27.39 47.64 -45.50
N LYS A 70 28.09 46.56 -45.16
CA LYS A 70 29.53 46.55 -44.84
C LYS A 70 30.43 46.86 -46.04
N ARG A 71 29.92 46.71 -47.28
CA ARG A 71 30.59 47.13 -48.51
C ARG A 71 30.39 48.62 -48.77
N ASP A 72 29.17 49.12 -48.52
CA ASP A 72 28.77 50.48 -48.88
C ASP A 72 29.21 51.53 -47.84
N ASP A 73 29.00 51.27 -46.54
CA ASP A 73 29.55 52.06 -45.43
C ASP A 73 30.06 51.15 -44.29
N PRO A 74 31.38 50.85 -44.25
CA PRO A 74 31.94 50.02 -43.19
C PRO A 74 31.91 50.67 -41.79
N LYS A 75 31.77 52.00 -41.67
CA LYS A 75 31.68 52.71 -40.38
C LYS A 75 30.28 52.56 -39.79
N PHE A 76 29.25 52.84 -40.59
CA PHE A 76 27.86 52.64 -40.16
C PHE A 76 27.54 51.15 -39.96
N ALA A 77 28.03 50.26 -40.84
CA ALA A 77 27.88 48.82 -40.68
C ALA A 77 28.48 48.30 -39.36
N PHE A 78 29.59 48.86 -38.86
CA PHE A 78 30.14 48.50 -37.54
C PHE A 78 29.17 48.84 -36.40
N LEU A 79 28.53 50.02 -36.43
CA LEU A 79 27.54 50.44 -35.43
C LEU A 79 26.30 49.54 -35.46
N VAL A 80 25.77 49.26 -36.66
CA VAL A 80 24.62 48.35 -36.83
C VAL A 80 24.99 46.92 -36.42
N THR A 81 26.20 46.43 -36.74
CA THR A 81 26.69 45.11 -36.31
C THR A 81 26.69 44.99 -34.78
N ARG A 82 27.18 46.03 -34.08
CA ARG A 82 27.21 46.06 -32.62
C ARG A 82 25.80 46.07 -32.02
N LEU A 83 24.87 46.81 -32.60
CA LEU A 83 23.47 46.86 -32.16
C LEU A 83 22.75 45.51 -32.37
N VAL A 84 22.84 44.94 -33.58
CA VAL A 84 22.26 43.63 -33.92
C VAL A 84 22.86 42.53 -33.05
N GLY A 85 24.17 42.55 -32.77
CA GLY A 85 24.83 41.59 -31.89
C GLY A 85 24.38 41.67 -30.42
N LEU A 86 24.02 42.86 -29.92
CA LEU A 86 23.43 43.01 -28.58
C LEU A 86 21.98 42.51 -28.53
N TYR A 87 21.16 42.89 -29.52
CA TYR A 87 19.76 42.46 -29.57
C TYR A 87 19.63 40.95 -29.79
N ARG A 88 20.48 40.33 -30.62
CA ARG A 88 20.49 38.87 -30.82
C ARG A 88 20.76 38.12 -29.51
N ARG A 89 21.71 38.58 -28.67
CA ARG A 89 21.97 37.99 -27.34
C ARG A 89 20.79 38.12 -26.38
N LEU A 90 20.04 39.22 -26.48
CA LEU A 90 18.79 39.38 -25.71
C LEU A 90 17.70 38.42 -26.19
N TRP A 91 17.60 38.21 -27.51
CA TRP A 91 16.69 37.24 -28.12
C TRP A 91 17.06 35.79 -27.76
N GLU A 92 18.34 35.40 -27.89
CA GLU A 92 18.90 34.12 -27.44
C GLU A 92 18.47 33.82 -25.97
N SER A 93 18.60 34.80 -25.08
CA SER A 93 18.18 34.67 -23.67
C SER A 93 16.66 34.58 -23.49
N CYS A 94 15.88 35.29 -24.31
CA CYS A 94 14.42 35.26 -24.29
C CYS A 94 13.88 33.90 -24.74
N VAL A 95 14.40 33.37 -25.86
CA VAL A 95 14.05 32.06 -26.41
C VAL A 95 14.36 30.93 -25.42
N SER A 96 15.54 30.94 -24.78
CA SER A 96 15.85 29.94 -23.74
C SER A 96 14.81 29.98 -22.61
N LYS A 97 14.59 31.16 -22.00
CA LYS A 97 13.61 31.31 -20.90
C LYS A 97 12.19 30.92 -21.29
N HIS A 98 11.80 31.11 -22.55
CA HIS A 98 10.51 30.66 -23.06
C HIS A 98 10.42 29.12 -23.11
N ILE A 99 11.44 28.44 -23.64
CA ILE A 99 11.52 26.97 -23.72
C ILE A 99 11.57 26.37 -22.30
N ASP A 100 12.39 26.93 -21.41
CA ASP A 100 12.49 26.53 -20.00
C ASP A 100 11.13 26.72 -19.28
N GLY A 101 10.42 27.81 -19.58
CA GLY A 101 9.06 28.08 -19.09
C GLY A 101 8.02 27.08 -19.60
N GLN A 102 8.04 26.74 -20.90
CA GLN A 102 7.16 25.72 -21.49
C GLN A 102 7.37 24.35 -20.83
N LYS A 103 8.63 23.94 -20.65
CA LYS A 103 8.98 22.71 -19.93
C LYS A 103 8.47 22.73 -18.49
N LEU A 104 8.69 23.82 -17.76
CA LEU A 104 8.22 23.95 -16.38
C LEU A 104 6.69 23.89 -16.31
N GLN A 105 5.97 24.45 -17.28
CA GLN A 105 4.51 24.36 -17.39
C GLN A 105 4.05 22.93 -17.66
N GLN A 106 4.67 22.21 -18.60
CA GLN A 106 4.39 20.80 -18.88
C GLN A 106 4.65 19.91 -17.65
N SER A 107 5.80 20.08 -16.98
CA SER A 107 6.14 19.34 -15.75
C SER A 107 5.16 19.64 -14.61
N ASN A 108 4.69 20.88 -14.47
CA ASN A 108 3.65 21.22 -13.50
C ASN A 108 2.31 20.56 -13.85
N GLN A 109 1.93 20.49 -15.12
CA GLN A 109 0.68 19.84 -15.55
C GLN A 109 0.68 18.35 -15.19
N ILE A 110 1.76 17.63 -15.53
CA ILE A 110 1.96 16.21 -15.17
C ILE A 110 1.89 16.02 -13.65
N LEU A 111 2.55 16.89 -12.88
CA LEU A 111 2.53 16.85 -11.41
C LEU A 111 1.13 17.13 -10.82
N ARG A 112 0.33 18.01 -11.46
CA ARG A 112 -1.06 18.25 -11.07
C ARG A 112 -1.93 17.03 -11.33
N GLU A 113 -1.81 16.42 -12.50
CA GLU A 113 -2.56 15.22 -12.87
C GLU A 113 -2.24 14.05 -11.92
N ALA A 114 -0.97 13.75 -11.68
CA ALA A 114 -0.53 12.78 -10.69
C ALA A 114 -1.06 13.11 -9.27
N GLY A 115 -1.05 14.39 -8.89
CA GLY A 115 -1.63 14.87 -7.64
C GLY A 115 -3.15 14.69 -7.52
N THR A 116 -3.90 14.70 -8.64
CA THR A 116 -5.32 14.32 -8.63
C THR A 116 -5.52 12.80 -8.55
N HIS A 117 -4.65 12.01 -9.17
CA HIS A 117 -4.69 10.55 -9.09
C HIS A 117 -4.46 10.06 -7.65
N LEU A 118 -3.35 10.49 -7.02
CA LEU A 118 -3.01 10.12 -5.64
C LEU A 118 -4.09 10.57 -4.63
N ARG A 119 -4.82 11.65 -4.92
CA ARG A 119 -5.96 12.09 -4.09
C ARG A 119 -7.12 11.09 -4.16
N LYS A 120 -7.48 10.60 -5.36
CA LYS A 120 -8.53 9.58 -5.55
C LYS A 120 -8.18 8.29 -4.82
N GLU A 121 -6.94 7.83 -4.95
CA GLU A 121 -6.45 6.62 -4.25
C GLU A 121 -6.50 6.79 -2.73
N ARG A 122 -6.07 7.94 -2.21
CA ARG A 122 -6.18 8.29 -0.78
C ARG A 122 -7.63 8.27 -0.30
N ASP A 123 -8.54 8.86 -1.07
CA ASP A 123 -9.98 8.93 -0.73
C ASP A 123 -10.63 7.53 -0.76
N GLY A 124 -10.30 6.70 -1.75
CA GLY A 124 -10.71 5.30 -1.85
C GLY A 124 -10.20 4.47 -0.66
N LEU A 125 -8.91 4.54 -0.36
CA LEU A 125 -8.30 3.85 0.79
C LEU A 125 -8.93 4.29 2.12
N GLN A 126 -9.23 5.59 2.28
CA GLN A 126 -9.92 6.09 3.47
C GLN A 126 -11.36 5.55 3.58
N LEU A 127 -12.08 5.39 2.46
CA LEU A 127 -13.40 4.76 2.42
C LEU A 127 -13.33 3.27 2.78
N HIS A 128 -12.35 2.53 2.26
CA HIS A 128 -12.10 1.13 2.62
C HIS A 128 -11.79 0.98 4.11
N HIS A 129 -10.93 1.85 4.68
CA HIS A 129 -10.64 1.86 6.12
C HIS A 129 -11.91 2.11 6.96
N LYS A 130 -12.69 3.15 6.63
CA LYS A 130 -13.98 3.44 7.32
C LYS A 130 -14.94 2.25 7.27
N LYS A 131 -15.03 1.54 6.14
CA LYS A 131 -15.86 0.34 5.98
C LYS A 131 -15.40 -0.82 6.87
N GLN A 132 -14.09 -1.05 7.02
CA GLN A 132 -13.57 -2.08 7.93
C GLN A 132 -13.78 -1.71 9.40
N VAL A 133 -13.57 -0.45 9.80
CA VAL A 133 -13.85 0.03 11.17
C VAL A 133 -15.33 -0.14 11.53
N ALA A 134 -16.24 0.18 10.62
CA ALA A 134 -17.68 -0.06 10.83
C ALA A 134 -18.01 -1.56 11.00
N ARG A 135 -17.36 -2.44 10.22
CA ARG A 135 -17.52 -3.89 10.33
C ARG A 135 -16.97 -4.46 11.64
N LEU A 136 -15.84 -3.93 12.12
CA LEU A 136 -15.24 -4.33 13.40
C LEU A 136 -16.16 -3.97 14.57
N ARG A 137 -16.68 -2.73 14.62
CA ARG A 137 -17.65 -2.29 15.64
C ARG A 137 -18.94 -3.12 15.65
N PHE A 138 -19.41 -3.55 14.48
CA PHE A 138 -20.56 -4.46 14.39
C PHE A 138 -20.26 -5.83 15.02
N PHE A 139 -19.07 -6.39 14.78
CA PHE A 139 -18.68 -7.66 15.42
C PHE A 139 -18.45 -7.51 16.92
N GLU A 140 -17.83 -6.41 17.36
CA GLU A 140 -17.65 -6.04 18.78
C GLU A 140 -18.99 -6.01 19.52
N GLN A 141 -19.99 -5.28 19.00
CA GLN A 141 -21.33 -5.22 19.57
C GLN A 141 -22.07 -6.57 19.54
N ALA A 142 -21.92 -7.36 18.46
CA ALA A 142 -22.52 -8.68 18.35
C ALA A 142 -21.89 -9.70 19.32
N LEU A 143 -20.58 -9.60 19.58
CA LEU A 143 -19.87 -10.43 20.54
C LEU A 143 -20.29 -10.07 21.97
N GLU A 144 -20.35 -8.78 22.33
CA GLU A 144 -20.77 -8.37 23.68
C GLU A 144 -22.22 -8.78 23.96
N SER A 145 -23.15 -8.56 23.01
CA SER A 145 -24.53 -9.05 23.15
C SER A 145 -24.63 -10.59 23.23
N SER A 146 -23.72 -11.33 22.60
CA SER A 146 -23.64 -12.79 22.76
C SER A 146 -23.11 -13.20 24.14
N ARG A 147 -22.20 -12.42 24.73
CA ARG A 147 -21.63 -12.61 26.06
C ARG A 147 -22.65 -12.29 27.16
N GLU A 148 -23.36 -11.17 27.06
CA GLU A 148 -24.49 -10.81 27.94
C GLU A 148 -25.52 -11.95 28.01
N ARG A 149 -25.93 -12.47 26.85
CA ARG A 149 -26.87 -13.60 26.76
C ARG A 149 -26.31 -14.92 27.28
N LEU A 150 -25.00 -15.15 27.21
CA LEU A 150 -24.38 -16.34 27.78
C LEU A 150 -24.34 -16.27 29.32
N ILE A 151 -24.09 -15.06 29.87
CA ILE A 151 -24.13 -14.80 31.31
C ILE A 151 -25.55 -15.03 31.84
N SER A 152 -26.59 -14.44 31.21
CA SER A 152 -27.97 -14.65 31.68
C SER A 152 -28.39 -16.12 31.67
N LEU A 153 -28.05 -16.88 30.61
CA LEU A 153 -28.34 -18.32 30.53
C LEU A 153 -27.56 -19.16 31.55
N HIS A 154 -26.36 -18.73 31.94
CA HIS A 154 -25.59 -19.37 33.01
C HIS A 154 -26.23 -19.11 34.38
N ASP A 155 -26.72 -17.91 34.63
CA ASP A 155 -27.31 -17.52 35.90
C ASP A 155 -28.70 -18.18 36.07
N ASP A 156 -29.51 -18.22 35.00
CA ASP A 156 -30.75 -19.01 34.89
C ASP A 156 -30.53 -20.51 35.21
N TRP A 157 -29.41 -21.09 34.74
CA TRP A 157 -29.08 -22.51 34.98
C TRP A 157 -28.68 -22.79 36.44
N ASN A 158 -28.02 -21.84 37.10
CA ASN A 158 -27.67 -21.95 38.52
C ASN A 158 -28.87 -21.74 39.46
N TYR A 159 -29.89 -21.01 39.03
CA TYR A 159 -31.07 -20.65 39.83
C TYR A 159 -31.83 -21.87 40.43
N PRO A 160 -32.30 -22.88 39.66
CA PRO A 160 -32.99 -24.04 40.23
C PRO A 160 -32.04 -25.00 40.96
N SER A 161 -30.73 -24.95 40.65
CA SER A 161 -29.74 -25.91 41.14
C SER A 161 -29.56 -25.81 42.67
N ASN A 162 -29.51 -24.60 43.23
CA ASN A 162 -29.29 -24.40 44.68
C ASN A 162 -30.49 -24.80 45.56
N GLN A 163 -31.73 -24.61 45.10
CA GLN A 163 -32.92 -24.96 45.90
C GLN A 163 -33.13 -26.48 46.00
N ASN A 164 -32.81 -27.24 44.95
CA ASN A 164 -33.07 -28.68 44.92
C ASN A 164 -32.16 -29.45 45.90
N TRP A 165 -30.90 -29.01 46.08
CA TRP A 165 -29.98 -29.64 47.04
C TRP A 165 -30.40 -29.48 48.51
N GLN A 166 -31.01 -28.35 48.89
CA GLN A 166 -31.52 -28.15 50.25
C GLN A 166 -32.67 -29.13 50.57
N GLY A 167 -33.58 -29.36 49.62
CA GLY A 167 -34.63 -30.38 49.75
C GLY A 167 -34.06 -31.78 49.99
N CYS A 168 -33.09 -32.19 49.18
CA CYS A 168 -32.44 -33.51 49.27
C CYS A 168 -31.76 -33.77 50.63
N GLN A 169 -31.14 -32.75 51.24
CA GLN A 169 -30.51 -32.90 52.57
C GLN A 169 -31.53 -33.27 53.66
N THR A 170 -32.72 -32.65 53.66
CA THR A 170 -33.77 -32.96 54.66
C THR A 170 -34.33 -34.38 54.55
N LEU A 171 -34.30 -34.98 53.35
CA LEU A 171 -34.71 -36.37 53.13
C LEU A 171 -33.63 -37.36 53.60
N GLN A 172 -32.35 -37.02 53.41
CA GLN A 172 -31.22 -37.84 53.86
C GLN A 172 -31.06 -37.83 55.39
N GLU A 173 -31.54 -36.80 56.09
CA GLU A 173 -31.60 -36.77 57.55
C GLU A 173 -32.67 -37.75 58.07
N LYS A 174 -33.90 -37.65 57.54
CA LYS A 174 -35.03 -38.53 57.92
C LYS A 174 -34.80 -40.01 57.63
N SER A 175 -33.91 -40.36 56.69
CA SER A 175 -33.60 -41.76 56.41
C SER A 175 -32.67 -42.44 57.44
N LYS A 176 -32.19 -41.72 58.47
CA LYS A 176 -31.27 -42.26 59.49
C LYS A 176 -31.96 -42.89 60.70
N GLU A 177 -33.25 -42.62 60.93
CA GLU A 177 -33.97 -43.05 62.15
C GLU A 177 -34.77 -44.35 61.99
N LEU A 178 -34.71 -45.02 60.84
CA LEU A 178 -35.44 -46.27 60.57
C LEU A 178 -34.49 -47.45 60.30
N PRO A 179 -34.36 -48.42 61.24
CA PRO A 179 -33.58 -49.63 61.02
C PRO A 179 -34.37 -50.60 60.12
N ILE A 180 -34.14 -50.54 58.81
CA ILE A 180 -34.71 -51.50 57.85
C ILE A 180 -33.76 -52.72 57.74
N PRO A 181 -34.18 -53.92 58.17
CA PRO A 181 -33.36 -55.11 58.00
C PRO A 181 -33.41 -55.63 56.56
N GLY A 182 -32.24 -55.76 55.92
CA GLY A 182 -32.09 -56.46 54.63
C GLY A 182 -32.14 -55.58 53.39
N CYS A 183 -31.03 -54.89 53.09
CA CYS A 183 -30.69 -54.43 51.75
C CYS A 183 -29.20 -54.71 51.47
N PRO A 184 -28.83 -55.44 50.39
CA PRO A 184 -27.43 -55.73 50.08
C PRO A 184 -26.63 -54.48 49.69
N VAL A 185 -25.35 -54.45 50.06
CA VAL A 185 -24.40 -53.40 49.64
C VAL A 185 -24.05 -53.57 48.17
N LEU A 186 -24.71 -52.80 47.29
CA LEU A 186 -24.32 -52.69 45.89
C LEU A 186 -23.04 -51.83 45.77
N TYR A 187 -21.90 -52.51 45.60
CA TYR A 187 -20.62 -51.84 45.36
C TYR A 187 -20.63 -51.02 44.07
N ARG A 188 -20.11 -49.78 44.15
CA ARG A 188 -19.94 -48.85 43.03
C ARG A 188 -19.04 -49.48 41.95
N GLN A 189 -19.62 -50.02 40.87
CA GLN A 189 -18.84 -50.49 39.72
C GLN A 189 -18.40 -49.30 38.85
N HIS A 190 -17.16 -48.85 39.01
CA HIS A 190 -16.52 -47.97 38.02
C HIS A 190 -16.39 -48.70 36.69
N ARG A 191 -17.08 -48.20 35.65
CA ARG A 191 -16.72 -48.48 34.25
C ARG A 191 -16.25 -47.19 33.61
N ASN A 192 -14.95 -47.07 33.42
CA ASN A 192 -14.38 -46.04 32.57
C ASN A 192 -14.52 -46.53 31.12
N THR A 193 -15.47 -45.99 30.35
CA THR A 193 -15.63 -46.30 28.93
C THR A 193 -15.34 -45.08 28.08
N THR A 194 -14.14 -45.04 27.51
CA THR A 194 -13.73 -44.04 26.52
C THR A 194 -14.58 -44.22 25.26
N SER A 195 -15.39 -43.23 24.91
CA SER A 195 -16.15 -43.21 23.65
C SER A 195 -16.15 -41.78 23.10
N GLY A 196 -15.13 -41.49 22.29
CA GLY A 196 -15.07 -40.27 21.50
C GLY A 196 -15.61 -40.53 20.11
N ASP A 197 -16.91 -40.30 19.89
CA ASP A 197 -17.54 -40.31 18.54
C ASP A 197 -18.72 -39.34 18.39
N ALA A 198 -18.98 -38.48 19.40
CA ALA A 198 -20.18 -37.64 19.46
C ALA A 198 -19.99 -36.16 19.02
N VAL A 199 -18.79 -35.76 18.58
CA VAL A 199 -18.43 -34.33 18.41
C VAL A 199 -18.38 -33.85 16.95
N GLN A 200 -18.10 -34.73 15.97
CA GLN A 200 -17.98 -34.31 14.56
C GLN A 200 -19.31 -33.92 13.89
N GLY A 201 -20.45 -34.43 14.36
CA GLY A 201 -21.76 -34.28 13.71
C GLY A 201 -22.38 -32.86 13.70
N LYS A 202 -21.81 -31.88 14.42
CA LYS A 202 -22.40 -30.51 14.51
C LYS A 202 -21.55 -29.37 13.94
N LEU A 203 -20.25 -29.55 13.70
CA LEU A 203 -19.40 -28.47 13.20
C LEU A 203 -19.73 -28.08 11.73
N HIS A 204 -20.15 -29.04 10.93
CA HIS A 204 -20.44 -28.83 9.50
C HIS A 204 -21.67 -27.96 9.20
N ARG A 205 -22.55 -27.68 10.18
CA ARG A 205 -23.81 -26.94 9.94
C ARG A 205 -23.69 -25.41 10.09
N MET A 206 -22.53 -24.88 10.46
CA MET A 206 -22.31 -23.42 10.57
C MET A 206 -21.52 -22.81 9.41
N GLN A 207 -20.77 -23.58 8.63
CA GLN A 207 -19.97 -23.06 7.51
C GLN A 207 -20.85 -22.62 6.32
N SER A 208 -22.01 -23.22 6.12
CA SER A 208 -22.94 -22.94 5.00
C SER A 208 -23.73 -21.62 5.09
N ARG A 209 -23.27 -20.62 5.87
CA ARG A 209 -23.90 -19.29 5.97
C ARG A 209 -22.99 -18.09 5.66
N VAL A 210 -21.74 -18.32 5.27
CA VAL A 210 -20.88 -17.28 4.67
C VAL A 210 -20.96 -17.36 3.14
N TYR A 211 -22.17 -17.18 2.60
CA TYR A 211 -22.36 -17.01 1.16
C TYR A 211 -21.96 -15.57 0.78
N ILE A 212 -20.79 -15.43 0.15
CA ILE A 212 -20.36 -14.17 -0.45
C ILE A 212 -21.01 -14.07 -1.84
N PRO A 213 -21.81 -13.04 -2.14
CA PRO A 213 -22.36 -12.87 -3.48
C PRO A 213 -21.25 -12.46 -4.46
N GLU A 214 -20.88 -13.36 -5.37
CA GLU A 214 -20.13 -12.99 -6.57
C GLU A 214 -20.99 -12.10 -7.46
N ALA A 215 -20.63 -10.82 -7.56
CA ALA A 215 -21.42 -9.82 -8.27
C ALA A 215 -20.57 -8.92 -9.20
N PHE A 216 -19.50 -9.46 -9.78
CA PHE A 216 -18.64 -8.76 -10.75
C PHE A 216 -18.31 -9.61 -11.99
N ASN A 217 -19.36 -10.03 -12.71
CA ASN A 217 -19.23 -10.39 -14.12
C ASN A 217 -20.40 -9.83 -14.94
N LYS A 218 -20.26 -8.57 -15.38
CA LYS A 218 -20.96 -8.06 -16.56
C LYS A 218 -19.97 -7.38 -17.49
N LYS A 219 -19.88 -7.95 -18.70
CA LYS A 219 -19.08 -7.47 -19.82
C LYS A 219 -19.50 -6.06 -20.22
N GLY A 220 -18.54 -5.24 -20.64
CA GLY A 220 -18.73 -3.87 -21.10
C GLY A 220 -18.00 -3.56 -22.41
N THR A 221 -18.00 -4.49 -23.36
CA THR A 221 -17.38 -4.31 -24.69
C THR A 221 -18.40 -3.86 -25.73
N LYS A 222 -18.49 -2.54 -25.94
CA LYS A 222 -18.67 -1.88 -27.25
C LYS A 222 -18.54 -0.36 -27.09
#